data_AF-A0A961X389-F1
#
_entry.id   AF-A0A961X389-F1
#
_cell.length_a   1.000
_cell.length_b   1.000
_cell.length_c   1.000
_cell.angle_alpha   90.00
_cell.angle_beta   90.00
_cell.angle_gamma   90.00
#
_symmetry.space_group_name_H-M   'P 1'
#
loop_
_entity.id
_entity.type
_entity.pdbx_description
1 polymer ?
#
loop_
_entity_poly.entity_id
_entity_poly.type
_entity_poly.pdbx_seq_one_letter_code
_entity_poly.pdbx_strand_id
1 'polypeptide(L)'
;LDAVASNGDIVVDGPFAQNAVLMALLAQLRPEQKVLASDLRDGTTVGAATLALIDDGQLPAIGLSLKQVAPATIDRLHDYHADWKVRAYAL
;
A
#
# COMPACT_ATOMS: atom_id res chain seq x y z
N LEU A 1 4.64 8.10 3.98
CA LEU A 1 4.12 8.42 2.63
C LEU A 1 4.17 9.93 2.37
N ASP A 2 3.71 10.77 3.29
CA ASP A 2 3.82 12.23 3.15
C ASP A 2 5.26 12.73 3.03
N ALA A 3 6.18 12.14 3.81
CA ALA A 3 7.61 12.48 3.76
C ALA A 3 8.27 12.28 2.38
N VAL A 4 7.66 11.46 1.52
CA VAL A 4 8.14 11.20 0.14
C VAL A 4 7.18 11.74 -0.92
N ALA A 5 6.20 12.58 -0.53
CA ALA A 5 5.19 13.14 -1.43
C ALA A 5 4.56 12.10 -2.38
N SER A 6 4.10 10.97 -1.80
CA SER A 6 3.46 9.90 -2.56
C SER A 6 2.03 10.29 -2.94
N ASN A 7 1.74 10.30 -4.25
CA ASN A 7 0.46 10.79 -4.79
C ASN A 7 -0.28 9.78 -5.68
N GLY A 8 0.38 8.69 -6.10
CA GLY A 8 -0.22 7.65 -6.95
C GLY A 8 -0.96 6.58 -6.16
N ASP A 9 -1.50 5.57 -6.83
CA ASP A 9 -2.09 4.42 -6.15
C ASP A 9 -1.07 3.74 -5.22
N ILE A 10 -1.53 3.27 -4.05
CA ILE A 10 -0.71 2.63 -3.02
C ILE A 10 -0.90 1.12 -3.14
N VAL A 11 0.13 0.42 -3.61
CA VAL A 11 0.19 -1.04 -3.56
C VAL A 11 0.89 -1.47 -2.27
N VAL A 12 0.24 -2.30 -1.48
CA VAL A 12 0.82 -2.91 -0.28
C VAL A 12 1.07 -4.38 -0.56
N ASP A 13 2.30 -4.82 -0.28
CA ASP A 13 2.77 -6.20 -0.44
C ASP A 13 3.20 -6.80 0.91
N GLY A 14 3.41 -8.11 0.94
CA GLY A 14 3.88 -8.83 2.13
C GLY A 14 2.76 -9.11 3.15
N PRO A 15 3.12 -9.55 4.38
CA PRO A 15 2.14 -10.08 5.33
C PRO A 15 1.07 -9.06 5.78
N PHE A 16 1.40 -7.76 5.78
CA PHE A 16 0.46 -6.72 6.16
C PHE A 16 -0.63 -6.45 5.12
N ALA A 17 -0.43 -6.82 3.84
CA ALA A 17 -1.46 -6.73 2.81
C ALA A 17 -2.70 -7.60 3.13
N GLN A 18 -2.52 -8.64 3.95
CA GLN A 18 -3.61 -9.52 4.41
C GLN A 18 -4.34 -8.99 5.66
N ASN A 19 -3.84 -7.92 6.30
CA ASN A 19 -4.49 -7.33 7.47
C ASN A 19 -5.62 -6.37 7.04
N ALA A 20 -6.84 -6.88 7.01
CA ALA A 20 -8.01 -6.12 6.57
C ALA A 20 -8.22 -4.81 7.35
N VAL A 21 -7.95 -4.80 8.66
CA VAL A 21 -8.12 -3.60 9.50
C VAL A 21 -7.11 -2.53 9.10
N LEU A 22 -5.82 -2.88 9.04
CA LEU A 22 -4.77 -1.95 8.64
C LEU A 22 -5.03 -1.38 7.25
N MET A 23 -5.39 -2.24 6.30
CA MET A 23 -5.63 -1.85 4.92
C MET A 23 -6.83 -0.90 4.78
N ALA A 24 -7.94 -1.16 5.49
CA ALA A 24 -9.12 -0.31 5.48
C ALA A 24 -8.87 1.05 6.16
N LEU A 25 -8.12 1.07 7.27
CA LEU A 25 -7.68 2.31 7.93
C LEU A 25 -6.80 3.15 7.00
N LEU A 26 -5.83 2.52 6.33
CA LEU A 26 -4.97 3.20 5.37
C LEU A 26 -5.77 3.80 4.22
N ALA A 27 -6.74 3.05 3.67
CA ALA A 27 -7.64 3.53 2.63
C ALA A 27 -8.50 4.71 3.11
N GLN A 28 -9.00 4.69 4.35
CA GLN A 28 -9.73 5.83 4.91
C GLN A 28 -8.84 7.07 5.10
N LEU A 29 -7.58 6.88 5.53
CA LEU A 29 -6.61 7.97 5.72
C LEU A 29 -6.01 8.51 4.42
N ARG A 30 -6.25 7.85 3.29
CA ARG A 30 -5.75 8.21 1.96
C ARG A 30 -6.90 8.28 0.94
N PRO A 31 -7.90 9.15 1.16
CA PRO A 31 -9.12 9.16 0.35
C PRO A 31 -8.89 9.49 -1.13
N GLU A 32 -7.77 10.12 -1.47
CA GLU A 32 -7.41 10.51 -2.85
C GLU A 32 -6.62 9.44 -3.60
N GLN A 33 -6.12 8.39 -2.91
CA GLN A 33 -5.30 7.33 -3.51
C GLN A 33 -6.05 6.00 -3.41
N LYS A 34 -6.02 5.17 -4.47
CA LYS A 34 -6.51 3.79 -4.32
C LYS A 34 -5.50 2.99 -3.52
N VAL A 35 -5.98 2.28 -2.51
CA VAL A 35 -5.18 1.30 -1.77
C VAL A 35 -5.45 -0.08 -2.35
N LEU A 36 -4.40 -0.75 -2.78
CA LEU A 36 -4.43 -2.05 -3.44
C LEU A 36 -3.62 -3.05 -2.59
N ALA A 37 -4.23 -4.18 -2.25
CA ALA A 37 -3.54 -5.31 -1.61
C ALA A 37 -3.03 -6.27 -2.69
N SER A 38 -1.74 -6.53 -2.68
CA SER A 38 -1.10 -7.59 -3.46
C SER A 38 -1.35 -8.96 -2.81
N ASP A 39 -1.64 -9.98 -3.61
CA ASP A 39 -1.69 -11.37 -3.15
C ASP A 39 -0.30 -12.04 -3.13
N LEU A 40 0.72 -11.39 -3.70
CA LEU A 40 2.08 -11.86 -3.62
C LEU A 40 2.58 -11.75 -2.17
N ARG A 41 3.19 -12.83 -1.68
CA ARG A 41 3.85 -12.82 -0.36
C ARG A 41 5.28 -12.32 -0.45
N ASP A 42 5.90 -12.49 -1.61
CA ASP A 42 7.33 -12.29 -1.84
C ASP A 42 7.57 -11.31 -3.01
N GLY A 43 6.92 -10.13 -3.02
CA GLY A 43 7.02 -9.18 -4.13
C GLY A 43 8.45 -8.74 -4.43
N THR A 44 9.34 -8.72 -3.44
CA THR A 44 10.78 -8.49 -3.67
C THR A 44 11.43 -9.62 -4.46
N THR A 45 11.17 -10.88 -4.11
CA THR A 45 11.72 -12.05 -4.82
C THR A 45 11.16 -12.13 -6.23
N VAL A 46 9.84 -11.91 -6.38
CA VAL A 46 9.17 -11.88 -7.68
C VAL A 46 9.72 -10.74 -8.54
N GLY A 47 9.95 -9.56 -7.96
CA GLY A 47 10.58 -8.43 -8.65
C GLY A 47 11.99 -8.76 -9.14
N ALA A 48 12.83 -9.39 -8.31
CA ALA A 48 14.16 -9.84 -8.71
C ALA A 48 14.11 -10.89 -9.83
N ALA A 49 13.19 -11.85 -9.74
CA ALA A 49 12.97 -12.84 -10.79
C ALA A 49 12.48 -12.18 -12.10
N THR A 50 11.61 -11.16 -12.00
CA THR A 50 11.13 -10.37 -13.15
C THR A 50 12.30 -9.82 -13.94
N LEU A 51 13.25 -9.19 -13.23
CA LEU A 51 14.44 -8.58 -13.83
C LEU A 51 15.37 -9.62 -14.45
N ALA A 52 15.56 -10.76 -13.78
CA ALA A 52 16.42 -11.84 -14.25
C ALA A 52 15.86 -12.57 -15.49
N LEU A 53 14.54 -12.51 -15.70
CA LEU A 53 13.82 -13.20 -16.77
C LEU A 53 13.42 -12.26 -17.93
N ILE A 54 13.94 -11.03 -17.97
CA ILE A 54 13.75 -10.13 -19.11
C ILE A 54 14.50 -10.72 -20.32
N ASP A 55 13.79 -10.93 -21.42
CA ASP A 55 14.34 -11.45 -22.68
C ASP A 55 14.01 -10.48 -23.82
N ASP A 56 15.03 -10.07 -24.57
CA ASP A 56 14.93 -9.08 -25.66
C ASP A 56 14.11 -7.82 -25.30
N GLY A 57 14.28 -7.32 -24.06
CA GLY A 57 13.57 -6.15 -23.54
C GLY A 57 12.08 -6.39 -23.21
N GLN A 58 11.59 -7.62 -23.33
CA GLN A 58 10.24 -8.00 -22.94
C GLN A 58 10.20 -8.40 -21.47
N LEU A 59 9.24 -7.83 -20.74
CA LEU A 59 8.98 -8.22 -19.36
C LEU A 59 8.28 -9.58 -19.33
N PRO A 60 8.68 -10.50 -18.43
CA PRO A 60 7.98 -11.75 -18.25
C PRO A 60 6.55 -11.50 -17.72
N ALA A 61 5.60 -12.32 -18.15
CA ALA A 61 4.25 -12.28 -17.60
C ALA A 61 4.25 -12.82 -16.17
N ILE A 62 3.92 -11.97 -15.21
CA ILE A 62 3.78 -12.33 -13.80
C ILE A 62 2.35 -12.07 -13.40
N GLY A 63 1.68 -13.12 -12.91
CA GLY A 63 0.33 -13.00 -12.36
C GLY A 63 0.36 -12.23 -11.05
N LEU A 64 0.25 -10.91 -11.13
CA LEU A 64 0.05 -10.03 -9.98
C LEU A 64 -1.46 -9.80 -9.81
N SER A 65 -2.04 -10.31 -8.73
CA SER A 65 -3.43 -9.99 -8.39
C SER A 65 -3.45 -8.82 -7.41
N LEU A 66 -4.13 -7.75 -7.80
CA LEU A 66 -4.34 -6.59 -6.96
C LEU A 66 -5.81 -6.51 -6.58
N LYS A 67 -6.09 -6.49 -5.28
CA LYS A 67 -7.43 -6.25 -4.76
C LYS A 67 -7.52 -4.83 -4.23
N GLN A 68 -8.43 -4.02 -4.81
CA GLN A 68 -8.73 -2.72 -4.23
C GLN A 68 -9.41 -2.87 -2.87
N VAL A 69 -8.95 -2.08 -1.92
CA VAL A 69 -9.44 -2.08 -0.54
C VAL A 69 -10.44 -0.94 -0.35
N ALA A 70 -11.59 -1.28 0.24
CA ALA A 70 -12.57 -0.29 0.63
C ALA A 70 -12.10 0.46 1.91
N PRO A 71 -12.34 1.78 2.01
CA PRO A 71 -12.02 2.53 3.21
C PRO A 71 -12.85 2.03 4.39
N ALA A 72 -12.25 2.10 5.58
CA ALA A 72 -12.99 1.98 6.82
C ALA A 72 -13.96 3.17 7.00
N THR A 73 -14.94 3.00 7.89
CA THR A 73 -15.92 4.03 8.26
C THR A 73 -15.79 4.37 9.73
N ILE A 74 -14.56 4.64 10.20
CA ILE A 74 -14.32 5.01 11.59
C ILE A 74 -14.50 6.51 11.76
N ASP A 75 -15.44 6.89 12.61
CA ASP A 75 -15.67 8.29 12.94
C ASP A 75 -14.41 8.92 13.54
N ARG A 76 -14.13 10.17 13.13
CA ARG A 76 -13.04 11.00 13.65
C ARG A 76 -11.62 10.42 13.49
N LEU A 77 -11.43 9.43 12.61
CA LEU A 77 -10.10 8.87 12.33
C LEU A 77 -9.10 9.94 11.83
N HIS A 78 -9.57 10.90 11.05
CA HIS A 78 -8.74 12.02 10.57
C HIS A 78 -8.31 12.96 11.70
N ASP A 79 -9.20 13.28 12.64
CA ASP A 79 -8.87 14.06 13.84
C ASP A 79 -7.83 13.33 14.68
N TYR A 80 -8.05 12.04 14.91
CA TYR A 80 -7.11 11.19 15.65
C TYR A 80 -5.73 11.19 14.99
N HIS A 81 -5.66 11.06 13.66
CA HIS A 81 -4.42 11.10 12.91
C HIS A 81 -3.73 12.46 13.01
N ALA A 82 -4.47 13.57 12.94
CA ALA A 82 -3.91 14.91 13.12
C ALA A 82 -3.30 15.07 14.53
N ASP A 83 -4.04 14.70 15.57
CA ASP A 83 -3.59 14.75 16.95
C ASP A 83 -2.39 13.83 17.21
N TRP A 84 -2.39 12.65 16.62
CA TRP A 84 -1.28 11.70 16.71
C TRP A 84 -0.01 12.30 16.12
N LYS A 85 -0.09 12.94 14.94
CA LYS A 85 1.08 13.60 14.34
C LYS A 85 1.64 14.70 15.24
N VAL A 86 0.77 15.53 15.83
CA VAL A 86 1.22 16.57 16.79
C VAL A 86 2.01 15.95 17.93
N ARG A 87 1.52 14.86 18.54
CA ARG A 87 2.22 14.17 19.64
C ARG A 87 3.49 13.45 19.20
N ALA A 88 3.46 12.78 18.05
CA ALA A 88 4.59 12.00 17.55
C ALA A 88 5.78 12.87 17.12
N TYR A 89 5.50 14.11 16.72
CA TYR A 89 6.50 15.09 16.28
C TYR A 89 6.72 16.23 17.26
N ALA A 90 6.06 16.22 18.44
CA ALA A 90 6.39 17.12 19.53
C ALA A 90 7.76 16.74 20.10
N LEU A 91 8.76 17.59 19.85
CA LEU A 91 10.10 17.52 20.44
C LEU A 91 10.10 18.20 21.82
#